data_AF-A0A5M4D5T2-F1
#
_entry.id   AF-A0A5M4D5T2-F1
#
_cell.length_a   1.000
_cell.length_b   1.000
_cell.length_c   1.000
_cell.angle_alpha   90.00
_cell.angle_beta   90.00
_cell.angle_gamma   90.00
#
_symmetry.space_group_name_H-M   'P 1'
#
loop_
_entity.id
_entity.type
_entity.pdbx_description
1 polymer ?
#
loop_
_entity_poly.entity_id
_entity_poly.type
_entity_poly.pdbx_seq_one_letter_code
_entity_poly.pdbx_strand_id
1 'polypeptide(L)'
;MNEQAAAPIVVTRPRRVSLAWIVPVLALATACVLGYQAWQERGLLVFITFEDAGGLRAGDALVYRGIPVGEIHDVRLSRDLGRVVIEARLRPEAEDLARDGTRFWVARPEVSLAGVSGLDTLLGPTYLNVLPGAAPGRVMTRFEGDNRAPLDQGVQGLRVVLRLVRRGTVSTGSPILYRDVPVGQVDGVRLAGDARFVEVDATVREEYAHLVRQKTRFFKATGIGVDFGWFQGLSVRAESLEALVNGAIAFATPEKSGEPVGDGAYFEVADQPESDWLKWDPVLSTPEP
;
A
#
# COMPACT_ATOMS: atom_id res chain seq x y z
N MET A 1 -52.82 -71.31 58.99
CA MET A 1 -51.51 -70.91 58.42
C MET A 1 -51.79 -70.16 57.13
N ASN A 2 -51.63 -68.84 57.15
CA ASN A 2 -51.38 -67.99 55.99
C ASN A 2 -51.21 -66.55 56.47
N GLU A 3 -49.97 -66.14 56.71
CA GLU A 3 -49.59 -64.73 56.80
C GLU A 3 -49.42 -64.20 55.38
N GLN A 4 -50.24 -63.21 55.00
CA GLN A 4 -49.99 -62.37 53.84
C GLN A 4 -49.06 -61.23 54.28
N ALA A 5 -47.82 -61.26 53.80
CA ALA A 5 -46.88 -60.16 53.97
C ALA A 5 -47.26 -59.00 53.04
N ALA A 6 -47.53 -57.82 53.62
CA ALA A 6 -47.75 -56.58 52.88
C ALA A 6 -46.42 -56.07 52.30
N ALA A 7 -46.41 -55.74 51.01
CA ALA A 7 -45.24 -55.20 50.31
C ALA A 7 -44.99 -53.73 50.70
N PRO A 8 -43.73 -53.29 50.91
CA PRO A 8 -43.43 -51.92 51.29
C PRO A 8 -43.58 -50.95 50.11
N ILE A 9 -44.26 -49.82 50.35
CA ILE A 9 -44.38 -48.71 49.39
C ILE A 9 -43.09 -47.88 49.45
N VAL A 10 -42.32 -47.89 48.35
CA VAL A 10 -41.09 -47.08 48.21
C VAL A 10 -41.47 -45.66 47.76
N VAL A 11 -41.33 -44.69 48.66
CA VAL A 11 -41.48 -43.26 48.32
C VAL A 11 -40.14 -42.72 47.83
N THR A 12 -39.98 -42.53 46.52
CA THR A 12 -38.79 -41.89 45.94
C THR A 12 -38.87 -40.36 46.10
N ARG A 13 -38.01 -39.76 46.92
CA ARG A 13 -37.84 -38.30 46.97
C ARG A 13 -37.19 -37.79 45.67
N PRO A 14 -37.68 -36.70 45.05
CA PRO A 14 -37.07 -36.15 43.85
C PRO A 14 -35.69 -35.57 44.20
N ARG A 15 -34.70 -35.99 43.42
CA ARG A 15 -33.30 -35.64 43.55
C ARG A 15 -33.10 -34.17 43.16
N ARG A 16 -33.14 -33.28 44.16
CA ARG A 16 -32.78 -31.87 43.96
C ARG A 16 -31.30 -31.83 43.58
N VAL A 17 -31.01 -31.50 42.31
CA VAL A 17 -29.66 -31.15 41.87
C VAL A 17 -29.11 -30.15 42.88
N SER A 18 -28.05 -30.54 43.58
CA SER A 18 -27.55 -29.74 44.70
C SER A 18 -27.06 -28.41 44.16
N LEU A 19 -27.44 -27.33 44.83
CA LEU A 19 -26.99 -25.96 44.53
C LEU A 19 -25.45 -25.87 44.43
N ALA A 20 -24.74 -26.80 45.07
CA ALA A 20 -23.30 -26.97 44.99
C ALA A 20 -22.75 -27.21 43.57
N TRP A 21 -23.55 -27.72 42.63
CA TRP A 21 -23.14 -27.89 41.22
C TRP A 21 -23.21 -26.62 40.38
N ILE A 22 -23.84 -25.55 40.88
CA ILE A 22 -23.93 -24.30 40.15
C ILE A 22 -22.53 -23.66 40.01
N VAL A 23 -21.72 -23.68 41.07
CA VAL A 23 -20.39 -23.06 41.06
C VAL A 23 -19.43 -23.73 40.05
N PRO A 24 -19.30 -25.07 40.00
CA PRO A 24 -18.48 -25.74 38.98
C PRO A 24 -18.96 -25.51 37.54
N VAL A 25 -20.29 -25.56 37.31
CA VAL A 25 -20.85 -25.34 35.98
C VAL A 25 -20.63 -23.90 35.52
N LEU A 26 -20.78 -22.93 36.42
CA LEU A 26 -20.50 -21.52 36.13
C LEU A 26 -19.02 -21.31 35.82
N ALA A 27 -18.12 -21.87 36.63
CA ALA A 27 -16.68 -21.80 36.38
C ALA A 27 -16.28 -22.41 35.03
N LEU A 28 -16.86 -23.57 34.68
CA LEU A 28 -16.65 -24.22 33.40
C LEU A 28 -17.20 -23.36 32.24
N ALA A 29 -18.39 -22.78 32.39
CA ALA A 29 -18.97 -21.89 31.39
C ALA A 29 -18.06 -20.66 31.15
N THR A 30 -17.56 -20.02 32.21
CA THR A 30 -16.63 -18.90 32.08
C THR A 30 -15.32 -19.33 31.41
N ALA A 31 -14.76 -20.49 31.76
CA ALA A 31 -13.57 -21.02 31.10
C ALA A 31 -13.81 -21.30 29.60
N CYS A 32 -14.97 -21.85 29.25
CA CYS A 32 -15.37 -22.04 27.86
C CYS A 32 -15.54 -20.70 27.12
N VAL A 33 -16.12 -19.68 27.75
CA VAL A 33 -16.26 -18.34 27.14
C VAL A 33 -14.90 -17.69 26.91
N LEU A 34 -14.00 -17.71 27.91
CA LEU A 34 -12.64 -17.18 27.76
C LEU A 34 -11.84 -17.95 26.70
N GLY A 35 -11.99 -19.28 26.66
CA GLY A 35 -11.38 -20.11 25.62
C GLY A 35 -11.92 -19.85 24.23
N TYR A 36 -13.22 -19.59 24.10
CA TYR A 36 -13.86 -19.25 22.84
C TYR A 36 -13.43 -17.86 22.33
N GLN A 37 -13.39 -16.86 23.22
CA GLN A 37 -12.87 -15.53 22.92
C GLN A 37 -11.41 -15.59 22.47
N ALA A 38 -10.56 -16.30 23.22
CA ALA A 38 -9.15 -16.50 22.88
C ALA A 38 -8.93 -17.36 21.61
N TRP A 39 -9.97 -18.00 21.06
CA TRP A 39 -9.92 -18.65 19.76
C TRP A 39 -10.37 -17.70 18.65
N GLN A 40 -11.44 -16.93 18.86
CA GLN A 40 -11.88 -15.93 17.87
C GLN A 40 -10.85 -14.81 17.64
N GLU A 41 -10.00 -14.52 18.62
CA GLU A 41 -8.89 -13.58 18.49
C GLU A 41 -7.67 -14.15 17.74
N ARG A 42 -7.64 -15.45 17.43
CA ARG A 42 -6.55 -16.10 16.68
C ARG A 42 -6.72 -15.80 15.19
N GLY A 43 -6.38 -14.58 14.80
CA GLY A 43 -6.38 -14.21 13.39
C GLY A 43 -5.44 -15.09 12.53
N LEU A 44 -5.52 -14.91 11.21
CA LEU A 44 -4.88 -15.80 10.24
C LEU A 44 -3.34 -15.71 10.22
N LEU A 45 -2.68 -16.86 10.35
CA LEU A 45 -1.23 -16.99 10.13
C LEU A 45 -0.90 -17.16 8.63
N VAL A 46 -0.01 -16.33 8.13
CA VAL A 46 0.51 -16.37 6.76
C VAL A 46 2.04 -16.50 6.77
N PHE A 47 2.57 -17.15 5.75
CA PHE A 47 4.00 -17.38 5.55
C PHE A 47 4.42 -16.64 4.28
N ILE A 48 5.26 -15.61 4.44
CA ILE A 48 5.80 -14.85 3.31
C ILE A 48 7.27 -15.21 3.12
N THR A 49 7.64 -15.61 1.91
CA THR A 49 9.02 -15.94 1.57
C THR A 49 9.70 -14.78 0.87
N PHE A 50 10.83 -14.32 1.39
CA PHE A 50 11.67 -13.26 0.82
C PHE A 50 13.08 -13.79 0.50
N GLU A 51 13.78 -13.13 -0.42
CA GLU A 51 15.22 -13.32 -0.59
C GLU A 51 16.01 -12.72 0.59
N ASP A 52 15.57 -11.55 1.07
CA ASP A 52 16.12 -10.85 2.22
C ASP A 52 14.98 -10.26 3.08
N ALA A 53 15.03 -10.45 4.40
CA ALA A 53 14.05 -9.89 5.33
C ALA A 53 14.23 -8.38 5.57
N GLY A 54 15.30 -7.76 5.06
CA GLY A 54 15.45 -6.30 5.03
C GLY A 54 15.41 -5.62 6.39
N GLY A 55 15.76 -6.35 7.46
CA GLY A 55 15.77 -5.86 8.83
C GLY A 55 14.51 -6.15 9.65
N LEU A 56 13.50 -6.83 9.08
CA LEU A 56 12.27 -7.21 9.80
C LEU A 56 12.54 -8.15 10.98
N ARG A 57 11.76 -7.97 12.05
CA ARG A 57 11.85 -8.71 13.31
C ARG A 57 10.46 -9.14 13.78
N ALA A 58 10.44 -10.12 14.67
CA ALA A 58 9.23 -10.46 15.41
C ALA A 58 8.73 -9.22 16.19
N GLY A 59 7.43 -8.95 16.09
CA GLY A 59 6.76 -7.77 16.64
C GLY A 59 6.59 -6.60 15.67
N ASP A 60 7.25 -6.61 14.50
CA ASP A 60 7.07 -5.54 13.52
C ASP A 60 5.64 -5.58 12.94
N ALA A 61 5.09 -4.41 12.62
CA ALA A 61 3.71 -4.30 12.16
C ALA A 61 3.55 -4.75 10.70
N LEU A 62 2.42 -5.40 10.42
CA LEU A 62 1.89 -5.57 9.07
C LEU A 62 0.91 -4.42 8.80
N VAL A 63 1.13 -3.67 7.73
CA VAL A 63 0.43 -2.41 7.45
C VAL A 63 -0.27 -2.47 6.09
N TYR A 64 -1.54 -2.05 6.06
CA TYR A 64 -2.30 -1.82 4.84
C TYR A 64 -2.71 -0.36 4.79
N ARG A 65 -2.28 0.38 3.76
CA ARG A 65 -2.60 1.82 3.59
C ARG A 65 -2.35 2.67 4.85
N GLY A 66 -1.26 2.40 5.57
CA GLY A 66 -0.89 3.08 6.81
C GLY A 66 -1.61 2.59 8.08
N ILE A 67 -2.53 1.62 7.97
CA ILE A 67 -3.26 1.05 9.11
C ILE A 67 -2.63 -0.30 9.49
N PRO A 68 -2.29 -0.53 10.78
CA PRO A 68 -1.78 -1.81 11.23
C PRO A 68 -2.90 -2.88 11.21
N VAL A 69 -2.70 -3.90 10.38
CA VAL A 69 -3.64 -5.00 10.12
C VAL A 69 -3.15 -6.36 10.64
N GLY A 70 -1.93 -6.39 11.18
CA GLY A 70 -1.33 -7.59 11.75
C GLY A 70 0.05 -7.31 12.32
N GLU A 71 0.76 -8.38 12.66
CA GLU A 71 2.11 -8.34 13.23
C GLU A 71 2.95 -9.53 12.77
N ILE A 72 4.27 -9.35 12.70
CA ILE A 72 5.21 -10.43 12.46
C ILE A 72 5.35 -11.26 13.73
N HIS A 73 5.03 -12.54 13.64
CA HIS A 73 5.16 -13.49 14.74
C HIS A 73 6.58 -14.05 14.84
N ASP A 74 7.20 -14.41 13.71
CA ASP A 74 8.55 -14.98 13.68
C ASP A 74 9.25 -14.74 12.33
N VAL A 75 10.59 -14.74 12.33
CA VAL A 75 11.42 -14.60 11.14
C VAL A 75 12.45 -15.72 11.14
N ARG A 76 12.36 -16.62 10.16
CA ARG A 76 13.19 -17.83 10.10
C ARG A 76 13.94 -17.91 8.79
N LEU A 77 15.15 -18.43 8.82
CA LEU A 77 15.86 -18.78 7.60
C LEU A 77 15.33 -20.13 7.07
N SER A 78 15.16 -20.24 5.76
CA SER A 78 14.82 -21.50 5.10
C SER A 78 15.92 -22.55 5.32
N ARG A 79 15.57 -23.84 5.17
CA ARG A 79 16.50 -24.96 5.43
C ARG A 79 17.72 -24.95 4.53
N ASP A 80 17.59 -24.36 3.34
CA ASP A 80 18.64 -24.19 2.34
C ASP A 80 19.48 -22.91 2.57
N LEU A 81 19.18 -22.13 3.61
CA LEU A 81 19.82 -20.86 3.97
C LEU A 81 19.71 -19.76 2.90
N GLY A 82 19.02 -20.01 1.78
CA GLY A 82 18.96 -19.10 0.64
C GLY A 82 17.76 -18.14 0.65
N ARG A 83 16.80 -18.34 1.56
CA ARG A 83 15.57 -17.54 1.66
C ARG A 83 15.20 -17.29 3.12
N VAL A 84 14.47 -16.22 3.37
CA VAL A 84 13.88 -15.91 4.67
C VAL A 84 12.38 -16.14 4.62
N VAL A 85 11.85 -16.87 5.61
CA VAL A 85 10.41 -17.13 5.79
C VAL A 85 9.93 -16.31 6.97
N ILE A 86 9.01 -15.39 6.69
CA ILE A 86 8.37 -14.52 7.67
C ILE A 86 7.01 -15.11 8.01
N GLU A 87 6.79 -15.40 9.29
CA GLU A 87 5.50 -15.82 9.83
C GLU A 87 4.78 -14.56 10.33
N ALA A 88 3.72 -14.14 9.64
CA ALA A 88 2.93 -12.97 10.03
C ALA A 88 1.51 -13.40 10.43
N ARG A 89 0.94 -12.75 11.44
CA ARG A 89 -0.44 -12.96 11.88
C ARG A 89 -1.28 -11.75 11.50
N LEU A 90 -2.25 -11.95 10.62
CA LEU A 90 -3.28 -10.97 10.31
C LEU A 90 -4.31 -10.98 11.43
N ARG A 91 -4.93 -9.84 11.69
CA ARG A 91 -6.09 -9.75 12.58
C ARG A 91 -7.34 -10.35 11.92
N PRO A 92 -8.34 -10.79 12.69
CA PRO A 92 -9.59 -11.35 12.16
C PRO A 92 -10.29 -10.44 11.12
N GLU A 93 -10.20 -9.12 11.28
CA GLU A 93 -10.82 -8.16 10.35
C GLU A 93 -10.06 -8.03 9.03
N ALA A 94 -8.82 -8.52 8.98
CA ALA A 94 -7.91 -8.39 7.84
C ALA A 94 -7.63 -9.72 7.13
N GLU A 95 -8.24 -10.83 7.54
CA GLU A 95 -8.04 -12.15 6.91
C GLU A 95 -8.37 -12.16 5.42
N ASP A 96 -9.31 -11.29 5.00
CA ASP A 96 -9.69 -11.09 3.60
C ASP A 96 -8.56 -10.51 2.73
N LEU A 97 -7.50 -9.98 3.34
CA LEU A 97 -6.31 -9.52 2.60
C LEU A 97 -5.45 -10.70 2.13
N ALA A 98 -5.54 -11.87 2.75
CA ALA A 98 -4.71 -13.03 2.43
C ALA A 98 -5.33 -13.88 1.30
N ARG A 99 -5.29 -13.35 0.08
CA ARG A 99 -5.90 -13.95 -1.12
C ARG A 99 -4.90 -14.11 -2.25
N ASP A 100 -5.28 -14.92 -3.22
CA ASP A 100 -4.55 -15.03 -4.48
C ASP A 100 -4.35 -13.64 -5.12
N GLY A 101 -3.13 -13.35 -5.56
CA GLY A 101 -2.70 -12.05 -6.06
C GLY A 101 -2.31 -11.02 -4.99
N THR A 102 -2.40 -11.33 -3.69
CA THR A 102 -1.90 -10.44 -2.64
C THR A 102 -0.38 -10.36 -2.67
N ARG A 103 0.14 -9.14 -2.62
CA ARG A 103 1.57 -8.84 -2.62
C ARG A 103 2.01 -8.22 -1.31
N PHE A 104 3.19 -8.62 -0.85
CA PHE A 104 3.80 -8.14 0.39
C PHE A 104 5.18 -7.59 0.09
N TRP A 105 5.56 -6.46 0.70
CA TRP A 105 6.90 -5.91 0.54
C TRP A 105 7.37 -5.21 1.80
N VAL A 106 8.68 -5.20 2.00
CA VAL A 106 9.30 -4.52 3.14
C VAL A 106 9.37 -3.02 2.88
N ALA A 107 8.79 -2.20 3.76
CA ALA A 107 8.89 -0.75 3.71
C ALA A 107 10.06 -0.30 4.58
N ARG A 108 11.07 0.33 3.96
CA ARG A 108 12.23 0.87 4.66
C ARG A 108 12.05 2.39 4.83
N PRO A 109 12.36 2.96 6.00
CA PRO A 109 12.38 4.41 6.16
C PRO A 109 13.45 5.01 5.24
N GLU A 110 13.07 6.01 4.44
CA GLU A 110 14.01 6.74 3.61
C GLU A 110 14.87 7.65 4.50
N VAL A 111 16.19 7.60 4.30
CA VAL A 111 17.14 8.45 5.03
C VAL A 111 17.12 9.83 4.39
N SER A 112 16.38 10.78 4.97
CA SER A 112 16.48 12.17 4.57
C SER A 112 17.72 12.81 5.23
N LEU A 113 18.59 13.42 4.42
CA LEU A 113 19.82 14.10 4.86
C LEU A 113 19.55 15.42 5.61
N ALA A 114 18.30 15.72 5.96
CA ALA A 114 17.90 16.93 6.69
C ALA A 114 18.09 16.81 8.22
N GLY A 115 18.46 15.63 8.73
CA GLY A 115 18.63 15.36 10.16
C GLY A 115 20.01 15.74 10.67
N VAL A 116 20.13 16.95 11.20
CA VAL A 116 21.28 17.45 11.97
C VAL A 116 21.72 16.43 13.05
N SER A 117 23.03 16.32 13.22
CA SER A 117 23.78 15.39 14.07
C SER A 117 23.16 15.06 15.44
N GLY A 118 23.10 13.76 15.77
CA GLY A 118 22.68 13.23 17.08
C GLY A 118 21.70 12.04 17.03
N LEU A 119 21.48 11.42 15.86
CA LEU A 119 20.33 10.56 15.56
C LEU A 119 20.68 9.09 15.29
N ASP A 120 21.21 8.36 16.27
CA ASP A 120 21.34 6.89 16.17
C ASP A 120 20.00 6.15 16.42
N THR A 121 18.92 6.87 16.74
CA THR A 121 17.61 6.31 17.18
C THR A 121 16.39 6.73 16.34
N LEU A 122 16.55 7.48 15.25
CA LEU A 122 15.42 7.93 14.40
C LEU A 122 15.24 7.15 13.09
N LEU A 123 15.80 5.94 12.98
CA LEU A 123 15.32 5.00 11.97
C LEU A 123 13.91 4.57 12.40
N GLY A 124 12.89 5.01 11.65
CA GLY A 124 11.51 4.55 11.87
C GLY A 124 11.45 3.01 11.87
N PRO A 125 10.47 2.40 12.56
CA PRO A 125 10.36 0.94 12.59
C PRO A 125 10.22 0.42 11.15
N THR A 126 10.94 -0.66 10.83
CA THR A 126 10.72 -1.36 9.56
C THR A 126 9.39 -2.11 9.69
N TYR A 127 8.55 -2.05 8.67
CA TYR A 127 7.25 -2.70 8.68
C TYR A 127 6.99 -3.39 7.35
N LEU A 128 6.08 -4.36 7.37
CA LEU A 128 5.69 -5.13 6.21
C LEU A 128 4.41 -4.51 5.63
N ASN A 129 4.42 -4.08 4.37
CA ASN A 129 3.21 -3.61 3.70
C ASN A 129 2.51 -4.77 2.98
N VAL A 130 1.20 -4.63 2.81
CA VAL A 130 0.35 -5.56 2.04
C VAL A 130 -0.48 -4.81 1.00
N LEU A 131 -0.68 -5.41 -0.17
CA LEU A 131 -1.62 -4.98 -1.20
C LEU A 131 -2.51 -6.19 -1.55
N PRO A 132 -3.84 -6.12 -1.33
CA PRO A 132 -4.72 -7.25 -1.60
C PRO A 132 -4.84 -7.54 -3.09
N GLY A 133 -4.95 -8.83 -3.43
CA GLY A 133 -5.28 -9.27 -4.78
C GLY A 133 -6.72 -8.91 -5.19
N ALA A 134 -7.00 -8.94 -6.49
CA ALA A 134 -8.34 -8.69 -7.01
C ALA A 134 -9.34 -9.78 -6.54
N ALA A 135 -10.52 -9.36 -6.09
CA ALA A 135 -11.61 -10.29 -5.79
C ALA A 135 -12.37 -10.68 -7.08
N PRO A 136 -12.88 -11.93 -7.19
CA PRO A 136 -12.84 -13.01 -6.21
C PRO A 136 -11.56 -13.86 -6.30
N GLY A 137 -10.73 -13.81 -5.25
CA GLY A 137 -9.50 -14.62 -5.11
C GLY A 137 -9.63 -15.69 -4.03
N ARG A 138 -8.99 -16.85 -4.23
CA ARG A 138 -8.94 -17.93 -3.23
C ARG A 138 -8.12 -17.47 -2.01
N VAL A 139 -8.54 -17.81 -0.80
CA VAL A 139 -7.75 -17.55 0.42
C VAL A 139 -6.46 -18.36 0.37
N MET A 140 -5.32 -17.71 0.60
CA MET A 140 -4.00 -18.32 0.61
C MET A 140 -3.26 -17.97 1.90
N THR A 141 -2.40 -18.88 2.34
CA THR A 141 -1.58 -18.69 3.55
C THR A 141 -0.09 -18.65 3.25
N ARG A 142 0.30 -18.83 1.98
CA ARG A 142 1.69 -18.79 1.53
C ARG A 142 1.82 -17.79 0.41
N PHE A 143 2.80 -16.90 0.55
CA PHE A 143 3.05 -15.80 -0.37
C PHE A 143 4.54 -15.68 -0.68
N GLU A 144 4.82 -15.15 -1.85
CA GLU A 144 6.15 -14.66 -2.21
C GLU A 144 6.17 -13.16 -1.97
N GLY A 145 7.20 -12.69 -1.29
CA GLY A 145 7.39 -11.29 -0.96
C GLY A 145 8.13 -10.57 -2.08
N ASP A 146 7.64 -9.39 -2.45
CA ASP A 146 8.29 -8.53 -3.42
C ASP A 146 9.43 -7.75 -2.76
N ASN A 147 10.58 -7.71 -3.44
CA ASN A 147 11.75 -6.94 -2.99
C ASN A 147 11.51 -5.41 -3.02
N ARG A 148 10.47 -4.95 -3.71
CA ARG A 148 10.10 -3.53 -3.84
C ARG A 148 8.59 -3.38 -3.80
N ALA A 149 8.14 -2.18 -3.43
CA ALA A 149 6.74 -1.82 -3.49
C ALA A 149 6.15 -2.07 -4.90
N PRO A 150 4.99 -2.75 -5.01
CA PRO A 150 4.23 -2.84 -6.25
C PRO A 150 3.93 -1.43 -6.77
N LEU A 151 4.12 -1.24 -8.08
CA LEU A 151 3.93 0.07 -8.74
C LEU A 151 2.46 0.50 -8.74
N ASP A 152 1.58 -0.49 -8.74
CA ASP A 152 0.13 -0.36 -8.81
C ASP A 152 -0.51 -0.36 -7.41
N GLN A 153 0.00 0.46 -6.47
CA GLN A 153 -0.60 0.64 -5.13
C GLN A 153 -2.06 1.17 -5.13
N GLY A 154 -2.77 1.08 -6.25
CA GLY A 154 -4.17 1.43 -6.37
C GLY A 154 -4.39 2.93 -6.43
N VAL A 155 -3.43 3.69 -6.96
CA VAL A 155 -3.78 4.99 -7.53
C VAL A 155 -4.74 4.71 -8.68
N GLN A 156 -6.02 4.83 -8.40
CA GLN A 156 -7.05 4.76 -9.44
C GLN A 156 -6.98 6.07 -10.22
N GLY A 157 -7.03 5.96 -11.53
CA GLY A 157 -6.91 7.10 -12.40
C GLY A 157 -6.46 6.73 -13.80
N LEU A 158 -6.33 7.76 -14.61
CA LEU A 158 -5.96 7.68 -16.01
C LEU A 158 -4.52 7.19 -16.16
N ARG A 159 -4.35 6.05 -16.81
CA ARG A 159 -3.03 5.50 -17.13
C ARG A 159 -2.53 6.05 -18.45
N VAL A 160 -1.31 6.56 -18.47
CA VAL A 160 -0.66 7.11 -19.67
C VAL A 160 0.73 6.51 -19.84
N VAL A 161 1.15 6.38 -21.09
CA VAL A 161 2.51 5.92 -21.45
C VAL A 161 3.30 7.11 -21.99
N LEU A 162 4.37 7.44 -21.30
CA LEU A 162 5.23 8.57 -21.60
C LEU A 162 6.50 8.09 -22.29
N ARG A 163 6.81 8.65 -23.46
CA ARG A 163 8.00 8.32 -24.24
C ARG A 163 9.08 9.37 -24.05
N LEU A 164 10.23 8.95 -23.55
CA LEU A 164 11.42 9.78 -23.40
C LEU A 164 12.54 9.28 -24.30
N VAL A 165 13.35 10.20 -24.83
CA VAL A 165 14.59 9.84 -25.53
C VAL A 165 15.62 9.24 -24.56
N ARG A 166 15.67 9.77 -23.32
CA ARG A 166 16.54 9.30 -22.24
C ARG A 166 15.80 9.41 -20.91
N ARG A 167 16.00 8.41 -20.04
CA ARG A 167 15.40 8.37 -18.68
C ARG A 167 15.70 9.64 -17.87
N GLY A 168 16.95 10.12 -17.89
CA GLY A 168 17.36 11.24 -17.05
C GLY A 168 17.20 10.92 -15.55
N THR A 169 16.67 11.87 -14.79
CA THR A 169 16.41 11.77 -13.34
C THR A 169 15.04 11.17 -13.00
N VAL A 170 14.24 10.79 -14.01
CA VAL A 170 12.93 10.17 -13.79
C VAL A 170 13.11 8.75 -13.25
N SER A 171 12.41 8.42 -12.18
CA SER A 171 12.35 7.09 -11.60
C SER A 171 10.92 6.72 -11.27
N THR A 172 10.68 5.45 -10.99
CA THR A 172 9.47 5.04 -10.26
C THR A 172 9.28 5.91 -9.02
N GLY A 173 8.05 6.36 -8.79
CA GLY A 173 7.68 7.28 -7.71
C GLY A 173 7.90 8.76 -8.03
N SER A 174 8.53 9.10 -9.17
CA SER A 174 8.64 10.49 -9.62
C SER A 174 7.25 11.12 -9.76
N PRO A 175 7.03 12.35 -9.25
CA PRO A 175 5.73 12.98 -9.29
C PRO A 175 5.38 13.44 -10.72
N ILE A 176 4.10 13.30 -11.08
CA ILE A 176 3.51 14.00 -12.22
C ILE A 176 2.89 15.31 -11.73
N LEU A 177 3.31 16.41 -12.32
CA LEU A 177 2.92 17.76 -11.92
C LEU A 177 1.99 18.41 -12.96
N TYR A 178 0.98 19.13 -12.48
CA TYR A 178 0.24 20.11 -13.24
C TYR A 178 0.30 21.44 -12.49
N ARG A 179 0.87 22.48 -13.09
CA ARG A 179 1.11 23.78 -12.43
C ARG A 179 1.80 23.64 -11.07
N ASP A 180 2.86 22.83 -11.03
CA ASP A 180 3.65 22.50 -9.82
C ASP A 180 2.89 21.73 -8.71
N VAL A 181 1.62 21.36 -8.94
CA VAL A 181 0.84 20.52 -8.03
C VAL A 181 1.01 19.05 -8.41
N PRO A 182 1.37 18.15 -7.49
CA PRO A 182 1.45 16.72 -7.77
C PRO A 182 0.06 16.13 -7.99
N VAL A 183 -0.23 15.69 -9.20
CA VAL A 183 -1.52 15.16 -9.65
C VAL A 183 -1.47 13.67 -10.02
N GLY A 184 -0.28 13.07 -9.96
CA GLY A 184 -0.05 11.67 -10.31
C GLY A 184 1.38 11.25 -10.00
N GLN A 185 1.75 10.06 -10.44
CA GLN A 185 3.08 9.50 -10.22
C GLN A 185 3.51 8.59 -11.37
N VAL A 186 4.82 8.43 -11.51
CA VAL A 186 5.43 7.43 -12.38
C VAL A 186 5.37 6.08 -11.71
N ASP A 187 4.72 5.12 -12.36
CA ASP A 187 4.61 3.76 -11.88
C ASP A 187 5.86 2.98 -12.31
N GLY A 188 6.20 2.97 -13.60
CA GLY A 188 7.28 2.15 -14.14
C GLY A 188 8.18 2.88 -15.12
N VAL A 189 9.44 2.42 -15.23
CA VAL A 189 10.38 2.89 -16.24
C VAL A 189 11.03 1.68 -16.91
N ARG A 190 10.88 1.56 -18.22
CA ARG A 190 11.44 0.45 -19.01
C ARG A 190 12.00 0.93 -20.34
N LEU A 191 12.95 0.18 -20.88
CA LEU A 191 13.44 0.41 -22.23
C LEU A 191 12.40 -0.12 -23.22
N ALA A 192 12.09 0.66 -24.26
CA ALA A 192 11.21 0.22 -25.34
C ALA A 192 11.79 -1.03 -26.02
N GLY A 193 10.93 -1.89 -26.59
CA GLY A 193 11.38 -3.14 -27.22
C GLY A 193 12.35 -2.94 -28.39
N ASP A 194 12.34 -1.77 -29.03
CA ASP A 194 13.28 -1.38 -30.08
C ASP A 194 14.56 -0.71 -29.57
N ALA A 195 14.72 -0.58 -28.25
CA ALA A 195 15.84 0.05 -27.54
C ALA A 195 16.11 1.52 -27.88
N ARG A 196 15.21 2.21 -28.61
CA ARG A 196 15.42 3.61 -29.04
C ARG A 196 14.90 4.63 -28.04
N PHE A 197 13.93 4.24 -27.23
CA PHE A 197 13.26 5.14 -26.29
C PHE A 197 13.10 4.47 -24.94
N VAL A 198 12.86 5.29 -23.92
CA VAL A 198 12.43 4.85 -22.60
C VAL A 198 10.93 5.06 -22.52
N GLU A 199 10.20 3.99 -22.21
CA GLU A 199 8.77 4.03 -21.93
C GLU A 199 8.58 4.14 -20.42
N VAL A 200 7.78 5.12 -20.02
CA VAL A 200 7.45 5.42 -18.64
C VAL A 200 5.96 5.25 -18.48
N ASP A 201 5.58 4.22 -17.72
CA ASP A 201 4.19 3.96 -17.37
C ASP A 201 3.84 4.84 -16.18
N ALA A 202 2.77 5.63 -16.28
CA ALA A 202 2.42 6.57 -15.23
C ALA A 202 0.91 6.71 -15.07
N THR A 203 0.49 7.07 -13.85
CA THR A 203 -0.91 7.22 -13.49
C THR A 203 -1.19 8.64 -13.00
N VAL A 204 -2.15 9.30 -13.63
CA VAL A 204 -2.75 10.57 -13.16
C VAL A 204 -3.98 10.21 -12.34
N ARG A 205 -4.12 10.76 -11.13
CA ARG A 205 -5.24 10.40 -10.24
C ARG A 205 -6.59 10.72 -10.90
N GLU A 206 -7.60 9.91 -10.59
CA GLU A 206 -8.94 10.02 -11.18
C GLU A 206 -9.51 11.45 -11.08
N GLU A 207 -9.36 12.11 -9.94
CA GLU A 207 -9.85 13.48 -9.75
C GLU A 207 -9.20 14.51 -10.71
N TYR A 208 -8.05 14.19 -11.30
CA TYR A 208 -7.29 15.01 -12.25
C TYR A 208 -7.25 14.46 -13.67
N ALA A 209 -7.89 13.31 -13.94
CA ALA A 209 -7.87 12.67 -15.26
C ALA A 209 -8.34 13.62 -16.39
N HIS A 210 -9.31 14.48 -16.09
CA HIS A 210 -9.87 15.47 -17.00
C HIS A 210 -8.89 16.55 -17.49
N LEU A 211 -7.73 16.70 -16.82
CA LEU A 211 -6.67 17.64 -17.19
C LEU A 211 -5.86 17.16 -18.39
N VAL A 212 -5.81 15.84 -18.61
CA VAL A 212 -5.06 15.22 -19.71
C VAL A 212 -5.97 15.07 -20.91
N ARG A 213 -5.56 15.70 -22.00
CA ARG A 213 -6.32 15.85 -23.24
C ARG A 213 -5.44 15.46 -24.42
N GLN A 214 -6.03 15.28 -25.59
CA GLN A 214 -5.30 14.85 -26.79
C GLN A 214 -4.09 15.74 -27.14
N LYS A 215 -4.16 17.04 -26.85
CA LYS A 215 -3.07 17.98 -27.12
C LYS A 215 -2.25 18.37 -25.89
N THR A 216 -2.35 17.62 -24.80
CA THR A 216 -1.49 17.80 -23.64
C THR A 216 -0.03 17.55 -24.01
N ARG A 217 0.86 18.39 -23.50
CA ARG A 217 2.31 18.31 -23.72
C ARG A 217 3.00 18.02 -22.39
N PHE A 218 3.73 16.91 -22.33
CA PHE A 218 4.54 16.54 -21.18
C PHE A 218 5.97 17.03 -21.37
N PHE A 219 6.62 17.44 -20.28
CA PHE A 219 8.00 17.88 -20.27
C PHE A 219 8.67 17.53 -18.94
N LYS A 220 10.00 17.40 -18.95
CA LYS A 220 10.76 17.19 -17.71
C LYS A 220 10.79 18.47 -16.89
N ALA A 221 10.41 18.35 -15.61
CA ALA A 221 10.53 19.41 -14.62
C ALA A 221 11.81 19.16 -13.80
N THR A 222 12.92 19.73 -14.23
CA THR A 222 14.20 19.72 -13.48
C THR A 222 14.27 20.94 -12.58
N GLY A 223 14.52 20.76 -11.29
CA GLY A 223 14.42 21.79 -10.24
C GLY A 223 15.41 22.97 -10.30
N ILE A 224 16.02 23.27 -11.44
CA ILE A 224 16.63 24.58 -11.65
C ILE A 224 15.51 25.44 -12.23
N GLY A 225 14.99 26.33 -11.39
CA GLY A 225 13.98 27.31 -11.77
C GLY A 225 14.33 27.92 -13.13
N VAL A 226 13.40 27.81 -14.06
CA VAL A 226 13.45 28.60 -15.30
C VAL A 226 13.49 30.05 -14.84
N ASP A 227 14.60 30.72 -15.16
CA ASP A 227 14.92 32.10 -14.78
C ASP A 227 13.69 33.02 -14.89
N PHE A 228 13.03 33.26 -13.76
CA PHE A 228 12.31 34.51 -13.56
C PHE A 228 13.38 35.58 -13.40
N GLY A 229 13.62 36.32 -14.48
CA GLY A 229 14.44 37.52 -14.41
C GLY A 229 13.92 38.48 -13.34
N TRP A 230 14.81 39.42 -12.98
CA TRP A 230 14.61 40.67 -12.24
C TRP A 230 14.28 40.59 -10.72
N PHE A 231 15.34 40.82 -9.93
CA PHE A 231 15.39 41.30 -8.54
C PHE A 231 14.06 41.64 -7.85
N GLN A 232 13.61 40.79 -6.93
CA GLN A 232 13.07 41.20 -5.62
C GLN A 232 12.93 39.99 -4.69
N GLY A 233 13.63 40.03 -3.56
CA GLY A 233 13.31 39.23 -2.37
C GLY A 233 13.54 37.73 -2.48
N LEU A 234 14.74 37.29 -2.09
CA LEU A 234 15.05 35.91 -1.77
C LEU A 234 14.10 35.40 -0.65
N SER A 235 13.00 34.75 -1.02
CA SER A 235 12.28 33.82 -0.16
C SER A 235 12.35 32.45 -0.81
N VAL A 236 13.45 31.75 -0.53
CA VAL A 236 13.63 30.37 -0.98
C VAL A 236 12.71 29.51 -0.10
N ARG A 237 11.51 29.19 -0.61
CA ARG A 237 10.67 28.16 -0.01
C ARG A 237 11.38 26.82 -0.16
N ALA A 238 11.84 26.29 0.97
CA ALA A 238 12.54 25.01 1.07
C ALA A 238 11.65 23.78 0.73
N GLU A 239 10.35 23.98 0.49
CA GLU A 239 9.37 22.94 0.17
C GLU A 239 9.60 22.25 -1.19
N SER A 240 10.43 22.84 -2.06
CA SER A 240 10.72 22.32 -3.42
C SER A 240 11.93 21.36 -3.50
N LEU A 241 12.66 21.15 -2.40
CA LEU A 241 13.90 20.35 -2.43
C LEU A 241 13.70 18.85 -2.69
N GLU A 242 12.52 18.30 -2.42
CA GLU A 242 12.24 16.87 -2.67
C GLU A 242 12.06 16.58 -4.17
N ALA A 243 11.44 17.51 -4.92
CA ALA A 243 11.32 17.44 -6.39
C ALA A 243 12.64 17.70 -7.14
N LEU A 244 13.61 18.30 -6.44
CA LEU A 244 14.97 18.52 -6.93
C LEU A 244 15.80 17.22 -6.97
N VAL A 245 15.51 16.25 -6.09
CA VAL A 245 16.27 14.99 -5.97
C VAL A 245 15.65 13.88 -6.84
N ASN A 246 14.32 13.79 -6.91
CA ASN A 246 13.60 12.85 -7.77
C ASN A 246 13.06 13.61 -8.99
N GLY A 247 13.58 13.33 -10.19
CA GLY A 247 13.19 14.08 -11.39
C GLY A 247 11.69 14.03 -11.64
N ALA A 248 11.03 15.18 -11.77
CA ALA A 248 9.59 15.27 -11.98
C ALA A 248 9.22 15.35 -13.47
N ILE A 249 8.01 14.93 -13.81
CA ILE A 249 7.41 15.16 -15.13
C ILE A 249 6.25 16.13 -14.93
N ALA A 250 6.23 17.23 -15.67
CA ALA A 250 5.11 18.16 -15.68
C ALA A 250 4.36 18.07 -17.02
N PHE A 251 3.11 18.53 -17.03
CA PHE A 251 2.39 18.71 -18.28
C PHE A 251 1.61 20.04 -18.32
N ALA A 252 1.39 20.50 -19.54
CA ALA A 252 0.55 21.64 -19.85
C ALA A 252 -0.47 21.26 -20.92
N THR A 253 -1.67 21.80 -20.77
CA THR A 253 -2.78 21.55 -21.68
C THR A 253 -3.19 22.88 -22.33
N PRO A 254 -3.26 22.98 -23.67
CA PRO A 254 -3.62 24.23 -24.33
C PRO A 254 -5.13 24.50 -24.24
N GLU A 255 -5.58 25.73 -24.48
CA GLU A 255 -7.02 26.07 -24.50
C GLU A 255 -7.82 25.21 -25.50
N LYS A 256 -7.26 24.96 -26.69
CA LYS A 256 -7.83 24.07 -27.71
C LYS A 256 -7.32 22.64 -27.53
N SER A 257 -7.59 22.06 -26.36
CA SER A 257 -7.02 20.79 -25.89
C SER A 257 -7.55 19.53 -26.56
N GLY A 258 -8.76 19.58 -27.12
CA GLY A 258 -9.45 18.41 -27.67
C GLY A 258 -10.21 17.63 -26.59
N GLU A 259 -10.55 16.38 -26.89
CA GLU A 259 -11.28 15.51 -25.96
C GLU A 259 -10.36 14.95 -24.85
N PRO A 260 -10.92 14.55 -23.70
CA PRO A 260 -10.19 13.75 -22.71
C PRO A 260 -9.64 12.49 -23.37
N VAL A 261 -8.46 12.05 -22.92
CA VAL A 261 -7.90 10.79 -23.38
C VAL A 261 -8.36 9.62 -22.51
N GLY A 262 -8.40 8.43 -23.08
CA GLY A 262 -8.64 7.19 -22.35
C GLY A 262 -7.35 6.53 -21.86
N ASP A 263 -7.51 5.44 -21.11
CA ASP A 263 -6.40 4.66 -20.58
C ASP A 263 -5.46 4.14 -21.68
N GLY A 264 -4.16 4.17 -21.39
CA GLY A 264 -3.09 3.75 -22.29
C GLY A 264 -2.74 4.79 -23.35
N ALA A 265 -3.17 6.04 -23.21
CA ALA A 265 -2.79 7.11 -24.12
C ALA A 265 -1.27 7.35 -24.12
N TYR A 266 -0.71 7.53 -25.32
CA TYR A 266 0.73 7.72 -25.53
C TYR A 266 1.07 9.20 -25.70
N PHE A 267 2.08 9.67 -24.97
CA PHE A 267 2.60 11.03 -25.09
C PHE A 267 4.12 11.04 -25.21
N GLU A 268 4.64 12.02 -25.95
CA GLU A 268 6.07 12.32 -25.95
C GLU A 268 6.39 13.34 -24.85
N VAL A 269 7.51 13.11 -24.15
CA VAL A 269 8.00 14.03 -23.13
C VAL A 269 9.13 14.85 -23.72
N ALA A 270 8.97 16.17 -23.73
CA ALA A 270 10.02 17.09 -24.13
C ALA A 270 11.10 17.23 -23.03
N ASP A 271 12.35 17.47 -23.45
CA ASP A 271 13.44 17.73 -22.52
C ASP A 271 13.28 19.06 -21.79
N GLN A 272 12.67 20.05 -22.43
CA GLN A 272 12.34 21.37 -21.88
C GLN A 272 10.95 21.81 -22.37
N PRO A 273 10.19 22.58 -21.58
CA PRO A 273 8.94 23.16 -22.05
C PRO A 273 9.20 24.26 -23.09
N GLU A 274 8.33 24.36 -24.10
CA GLU A 274 8.29 25.56 -24.92
C GLU A 274 7.69 26.73 -24.12
N SER A 275 8.15 27.95 -24.39
CA SER A 275 7.76 29.16 -23.64
C SER A 275 6.26 29.44 -23.60
N ASP A 276 5.53 28.96 -24.61
CA ASP A 276 4.09 29.18 -24.73
C ASP A 276 3.28 28.20 -23.88
N TRP A 277 3.81 27.01 -23.60
CA TRP A 277 3.12 25.98 -22.83
C TRP A 277 2.87 26.44 -21.39
N LEU A 278 3.82 27.18 -20.82
CA LEU A 278 3.75 27.72 -19.46
C LEU A 278 2.75 28.88 -19.32
N LYS A 279 2.28 29.45 -20.44
CA LYS A 279 1.32 30.57 -20.44
C LYS A 279 -0.13 30.12 -20.63
N TRP A 280 -0.36 28.83 -20.90
CA TRP A 280 -1.71 28.34 -21.15
C TRP A 280 -2.55 28.33 -19.88
N ASP A 281 -3.73 28.96 -19.95
CA ASP A 281 -4.71 28.99 -18.87
C ASP A 281 -6.10 28.46 -19.29
N PRO A 282 -6.20 27.16 -19.65
CA PRO A 282 -7.46 26.59 -20.07
C PRO A 282 -8.42 26.42 -18.88
N VAL A 283 -9.71 26.67 -19.12
CA VAL A 283 -10.77 26.24 -18.20
C VAL A 283 -11.10 24.78 -18.51
N LEU A 284 -10.53 23.86 -17.73
CA LEU A 284 -10.78 22.42 -17.83
C LEU A 284 -11.73 22.03 -16.70
N SER A 285 -13.00 21.83 -17.03
CA SER A 285 -13.99 21.37 -16.05
C SER A 285 -13.83 19.88 -15.78
N THR A 286 -14.00 19.48 -14.51
CA THR A 286 -14.24 18.09 -14.13
C THR A 286 -15.52 17.62 -14.81
N PRO A 287 -15.55 16.47 -15.51
CA PRO A 287 -16.80 15.90 -15.99
C PRO A 287 -17.75 15.72 -14.79
N GLU A 288 -18.99 16.19 -14.91
CA GLU A 288 -20.02 15.90 -13.90
C GLU A 288 -20.24 14.37 -13.84
N PRO A 289 -20.42 13.80 -12.64
CA PRO A 289 -20.66 12.37 -12.44
C PRO A 289 -21.99 11.89 -13.04
#